data_AF-A0A372ZPU8-F1
#
_entry.id   AF-A0A372ZPU8-F1
#
_cell.length_a   1.000
_cell.length_b   1.000
_cell.length_c   1.000
_cell.angle_alpha   90.00
_cell.angle_beta   90.00
_cell.angle_gamma   90.00
#
_symmetry.space_group_name_H-M   'P 1'
#
loop_
_entity.id
_entity.type
_entity.pdbx_description
1 polymer ?
#
loop_
_entity_poly.entity_id
_entity_poly.type
_entity_poly.pdbx_seq_one_letter_code
_entity_poly.pdbx_strand_id
1 'polypeptide(L)'
;MPTSRPVKPDLSEADVLLLQQLARGALYGAISRATGIERARVGAAILTLLPRIGAKSRFHATALGAGWGLVQEVHLMNPTGNPLSAQHIAVLAGLVGGEDATVTAERLGLAVNTVKTYTQTVLRTLGARSREQASAAAVLGDLVPLRALGVGWPAVKLSRLRQRAKAC
;
A
#
# COMPACT_ATOMS: atom_id res chain seq x y z
N MET A 1 -4.68 6.47 21.34
CA MET A 1 -4.72 5.82 20.00
C MET A 1 -5.72 6.57 19.14
N PRO A 2 -5.37 7.01 17.92
CA PRO A 2 -6.32 7.69 17.04
C PRO A 2 -7.54 6.80 16.76
N THR A 3 -8.73 7.40 16.78
CA THR A 3 -10.02 6.72 16.62
C THR A 3 -10.62 6.91 15.23
N SER A 4 -10.18 7.93 14.49
CA SER A 4 -10.56 8.28 13.13
C SER A 4 -9.36 8.22 12.18
N ARG A 5 -9.62 8.29 10.87
CA ARG A 5 -8.55 8.38 9.85
C ARG A 5 -7.97 9.80 9.85
N PRO A 6 -6.69 9.97 9.50
CA PRO A 6 -6.15 11.28 9.16
C PRO A 6 -6.97 11.96 8.06
N VAL A 7 -6.94 13.29 8.04
CA VAL A 7 -7.57 14.09 6.98
C VAL A 7 -7.05 13.59 5.63
N LYS A 8 -7.99 13.36 4.71
CA LYS A 8 -7.67 12.93 3.35
C LYS A 8 -6.90 14.06 2.65
N PRO A 9 -5.76 13.78 2.00
CA PRO A 9 -5.02 14.81 1.28
C PRO A 9 -5.83 15.34 0.10
N ASP A 10 -5.66 16.63 -0.19
CA ASP A 10 -6.20 17.25 -1.38
C ASP A 10 -5.34 16.89 -2.60
N LEU A 11 -5.92 16.10 -3.49
CA LEU A 11 -5.25 15.51 -4.64
C LEU A 11 -6.06 15.82 -5.89
N SER A 12 -5.33 16.16 -6.96
CA SER A 12 -5.95 16.32 -8.28
C SER A 12 -6.48 14.97 -8.78
N GLU A 13 -7.41 15.01 -9.73
CA GLU A 13 -7.91 13.80 -10.39
C GLU A 13 -6.77 12.98 -11.01
N ALA A 14 -5.79 13.66 -11.62
CA ALA A 14 -4.61 13.01 -12.19
C ALA A 14 -3.75 12.31 -11.11
N ASP A 15 -3.60 12.90 -9.92
CA ASP A 15 -2.88 12.29 -8.80
C ASP A 15 -3.62 11.05 -8.27
N VAL A 16 -4.95 11.11 -8.19
CA VAL A 16 -5.78 9.96 -7.78
C VAL A 16 -5.68 8.83 -8.80
N LEU A 17 -5.79 9.14 -10.09
CA LEU A 17 -5.62 8.16 -11.17
C LEU A 17 -4.21 7.56 -11.15
N LEU A 18 -3.18 8.38 -10.93
CA LEU A 18 -1.80 7.91 -10.79
C LEU A 18 -1.67 6.89 -9.66
N LEU A 19 -2.24 7.17 -8.47
CA LEU A 19 -2.25 6.23 -7.34
C LEU A 19 -2.98 4.92 -7.67
N GLN A 20 -4.13 5.00 -8.32
CA GLN A 20 -4.91 3.83 -8.71
C GLN A 20 -4.14 2.96 -9.72
N GLN A 21 -3.45 3.56 -10.69
CA GLN A 21 -2.64 2.84 -11.66
C GLN A 21 -1.41 2.21 -11.01
N LEU A 22 -0.75 2.89 -10.06
CA LEU A 22 0.31 2.28 -9.26
C LEU A 22 -0.18 1.07 -8.48
N ALA A 23 -1.35 1.16 -7.85
CA ALA A 23 -1.95 0.05 -7.10
C ALA A 23 -2.34 -1.13 -8.01
N ARG A 24 -2.62 -0.89 -9.29
CA ARG A 24 -2.82 -1.93 -10.31
C ARG A 24 -1.51 -2.56 -10.80
N GLY A 25 -0.36 -2.02 -10.43
CA GLY A 25 0.94 -2.46 -10.96
C GLY A 25 1.15 -2.05 -12.42
N ALA A 26 0.53 -0.95 -12.84
CA ALA A 26 0.58 -0.48 -14.22
C ALA A 26 1.99 0.00 -14.60
N LEU A 27 2.40 -0.30 -15.84
CA LEU A 27 3.62 0.25 -16.43
C LEU A 27 3.43 1.73 -16.79
N TYR A 28 4.53 2.49 -16.92
CA TYR A 28 4.48 3.93 -17.21
C TYR A 28 3.67 4.29 -18.47
N GLY A 29 3.65 3.41 -19.48
CA GLY A 29 2.82 3.62 -20.67
C GLY A 29 1.32 3.52 -20.41
N ALA A 30 0.89 2.60 -19.54
CA ALA A 30 -0.51 2.49 -19.14
C ALA A 30 -0.92 3.63 -18.20
N ILE A 31 -0.03 4.02 -17.28
CA ILE A 31 -0.20 5.21 -16.42
C ILE A 31 -0.40 6.45 -17.29
N SER A 32 0.49 6.67 -18.26
CA SER A 32 0.45 7.84 -19.14
C SER A 32 -0.88 7.98 -19.88
N ARG A 33 -1.41 6.88 -20.43
CA ARG A 33 -2.72 6.88 -21.09
C ARG A 33 -3.88 7.17 -20.15
N ALA A 34 -3.80 6.68 -18.91
CA ALA A 34 -4.88 6.85 -17.94
C ALA A 34 -4.89 8.25 -17.31
N THR A 35 -3.73 8.88 -17.13
CA THR A 35 -3.61 10.17 -16.43
C THR A 35 -3.43 11.37 -17.35
N GLY A 36 -3.11 11.15 -18.63
CA GLY A 36 -2.69 12.21 -19.55
C GLY A 36 -1.26 12.72 -19.31
N ILE A 37 -0.56 12.20 -18.29
CA ILE A 37 0.83 12.57 -18.02
C ILE A 37 1.73 11.93 -19.07
N GLU A 38 2.65 12.71 -19.64
CA GLU A 38 3.64 12.20 -20.58
C GLU A 38 4.45 11.04 -19.97
N ARG A 39 4.63 9.94 -20.70
CA ARG A 39 5.32 8.73 -20.22
C ARG A 39 6.68 9.01 -19.56
N ALA A 40 7.47 9.93 -20.11
CA ALA A 40 8.77 10.31 -19.56
C ALA A 40 8.65 11.05 -18.21
N ARG A 41 7.54 11.76 -17.99
CA ARG A 41 7.27 12.55 -16.77
C ARG A 41 6.59 11.77 -15.66
N VAL A 42 6.06 10.57 -15.94
CA VAL A 42 5.40 9.72 -14.94
C VAL A 42 6.28 9.51 -13.71
N GLY A 43 7.58 9.28 -13.89
CA GLY A 43 8.52 9.13 -12.78
C GLY A 43 8.59 10.38 -11.88
N ALA A 44 8.71 11.56 -12.48
CA ALA A 44 8.75 12.83 -11.76
C ALA A 44 7.42 13.16 -11.08
N ALA A 45 6.28 12.85 -11.74
CA ALA A 45 4.96 13.02 -11.16
C ALA A 45 4.78 12.16 -9.89
N ILE A 46 5.23 10.90 -9.93
CA ILE A 46 5.23 10.04 -8.74
C ILE A 46 6.06 10.66 -7.61
N LEU A 47 7.28 11.10 -7.91
CA LEU A 47 8.17 11.70 -6.90
C LEU A 47 7.60 13.00 -6.30
N THR A 48 6.83 13.75 -7.07
CA THR A 48 6.11 14.96 -6.59
C THR A 48 4.91 14.60 -5.71
N LEU A 49 4.21 13.51 -6.05
CA LEU A 49 3.05 13.04 -5.31
C LEU A 49 3.41 12.46 -3.93
N LEU A 50 4.51 11.70 -3.82
CA LEU A 50 4.88 11.02 -2.57
C LEU A 50 4.88 11.95 -1.33
N PRO A 51 5.60 13.08 -1.30
CA PRO A 51 5.62 13.97 -0.13
C PRO A 51 4.27 14.63 0.14
N ARG A 52 3.46 14.94 -0.89
CA ARG A 52 2.13 15.55 -0.73
C ARG A 52 1.16 14.68 0.07
N ILE A 53 1.35 13.37 0.04
CA ILE A 53 0.54 12.40 0.79
C ILE A 53 1.30 11.79 1.97
N GLY A 54 2.50 12.29 2.30
CA GLY A 54 3.33 11.74 3.38
C GLY A 54 3.86 10.32 3.11
N ALA A 55 3.87 9.88 1.86
CA ALA A 55 4.38 8.56 1.49
C ALA A 55 5.91 8.58 1.40
N LYS A 56 6.52 7.54 1.97
CA LYS A 56 7.99 7.32 1.91
C LYS A 56 8.43 6.62 0.63
N SER A 57 7.51 5.94 -0.04
CA SER A 57 7.77 5.11 -1.22
C SER A 57 6.49 4.91 -2.03
N ARG A 58 6.62 4.35 -3.24
CA ARG A 58 5.48 4.05 -4.12
C ARG A 58 4.50 3.06 -3.50
N PHE A 59 5.02 2.02 -2.85
CA PHE A 59 4.19 1.00 -2.22
C PHE A 59 3.53 1.50 -0.93
N HIS A 60 4.17 2.42 -0.20
CA HIS A 60 3.53 3.12 0.90
C HIS A 60 2.39 4.03 0.39
N ALA A 61 2.61 4.73 -0.73
CA ALA A 61 1.59 5.57 -1.35
C ALA A 61 0.32 4.81 -1.72
N THR A 62 0.43 3.60 -2.28
CA THR A 62 -0.74 2.80 -2.63
C THR A 62 -1.48 2.26 -1.40
N ALA A 63 -0.74 1.94 -0.33
CA ALA A 63 -1.35 1.56 0.95
C ALA A 63 -2.13 2.71 1.57
N LEU A 64 -1.55 3.93 1.61
CA LEU A 64 -2.20 5.14 2.07
C LEU A 64 -3.44 5.47 1.23
N GLY A 65 -3.32 5.34 -0.09
CA GLY A 65 -4.43 5.46 -1.03
C GLY A 65 -5.59 4.51 -0.69
N ALA A 66 -5.29 3.25 -0.34
CA ALA A 66 -6.31 2.30 0.11
C ALA A 66 -6.95 2.71 1.46
N GLY A 67 -6.15 3.17 2.42
CA GLY A 67 -6.63 3.66 3.71
C GLY A 67 -7.60 4.84 3.60
N TRP A 68 -7.32 5.79 2.70
CA TRP A 68 -8.21 6.93 2.40
C TRP A 68 -9.36 6.60 1.46
N GLY A 69 -9.41 5.38 0.90
CA GLY A 69 -10.42 4.98 -0.07
C GLY A 69 -10.24 5.58 -1.48
N LEU A 70 -9.06 6.11 -1.78
CA LEU A 70 -8.66 6.56 -3.14
C LEU A 70 -8.35 5.38 -4.05
N VAL A 71 -7.83 4.29 -3.47
CA VAL A 71 -7.64 2.99 -4.10
C VAL A 71 -8.68 2.05 -3.50
N GLN A 72 -9.50 1.43 -4.35
CA GLN A 72 -10.59 0.56 -3.89
C GLN A 72 -10.41 -0.89 -4.34
N GLU A 73 -9.60 -1.09 -5.39
CA GLU A 73 -9.39 -2.39 -6.02
C GLU A 73 -7.93 -2.58 -6.39
N VAL A 74 -7.48 -3.82 -6.32
CA VAL A 74 -6.16 -4.27 -6.75
C VAL A 74 -6.35 -5.53 -7.55
N HIS A 75 -5.63 -5.65 -8.66
CA HIS A 75 -5.64 -6.86 -9.47
C HIS A 75 -4.52 -7.80 -9.03
N LEU A 76 -4.90 -8.91 -8.41
CA LEU A 76 -4.00 -9.97 -7.97
C LEU A 76 -4.10 -11.15 -8.94
N MET A 77 -2.98 -11.83 -9.17
CA MET A 77 -2.82 -12.89 -10.16
C MET A 77 -2.61 -14.22 -9.46
N ASN A 78 -3.55 -15.16 -9.61
CA ASN A 78 -3.46 -16.52 -9.08
C ASN A 78 -2.99 -16.58 -7.61
N PRO A 79 -3.71 -15.94 -6.66
CA PRO A 79 -3.39 -16.06 -5.25
C PRO A 79 -3.45 -17.54 -4.85
N THR A 80 -2.53 -17.99 -4.00
CA THR A 80 -2.45 -19.41 -3.62
C THR A 80 -3.59 -19.84 -2.68
N GLY A 81 -4.35 -18.88 -2.15
CA GLY A 81 -5.40 -19.12 -1.14
C GLY A 81 -4.87 -19.44 0.25
N ASN A 82 -3.56 -19.65 0.40
CA ASN A 82 -2.95 -20.00 1.68
C ASN A 82 -2.88 -18.78 2.62
N PRO A 83 -3.19 -18.95 3.92
CA PRO A 83 -3.04 -17.88 4.89
C PRO A 83 -1.57 -17.49 5.05
N LEU A 84 -1.29 -16.20 5.19
CA LEU A 84 0.04 -15.71 5.54
C LEU A 84 0.35 -16.05 7.01
N SER A 85 1.58 -16.48 7.28
CA SER A 85 2.07 -16.65 8.65
C SER A 85 2.16 -15.30 9.37
N ALA A 86 2.23 -15.33 10.71
CA ALA A 86 2.40 -14.13 11.51
C ALA A 86 3.67 -13.34 11.14
N GLN A 87 4.77 -14.02 10.82
CA GLN A 87 6.02 -13.38 10.37
C GLN A 87 5.86 -12.71 9.01
N HIS A 88 5.18 -13.36 8.06
CA HIS A 88 4.88 -12.79 6.75
C HIS A 88 3.97 -11.56 6.86
N ILE A 89 2.98 -11.58 7.76
CA ILE A 89 2.13 -10.42 8.07
C ILE A 89 2.97 -9.29 8.69
N ALA A 90 3.92 -9.60 9.57
CA ALA A 90 4.78 -8.58 10.19
C ALA A 90 5.73 -7.91 9.20
N VAL A 91 6.26 -8.65 8.22
CA VAL A 91 7.01 -8.09 7.07
C VAL A 91 6.10 -7.26 6.17
N LEU A 92 4.90 -7.76 5.86
CA LEU A 92 3.91 -7.01 5.07
C LEU A 92 3.49 -5.70 5.74
N ALA A 93 3.37 -5.68 7.08
CA ALA A 93 3.08 -4.46 7.83
C ALA A 93 4.22 -3.43 7.71
N GLY A 94 5.48 -3.87 7.70
CA GLY A 94 6.62 -2.98 7.44
C GLY A 94 6.57 -2.37 6.04
N LEU A 95 6.27 -3.21 5.04
CA LEU A 95 6.08 -2.76 3.67
C LEU A 95 4.96 -1.70 3.57
N VAL A 96 3.81 -1.97 4.20
CA VAL A 96 2.66 -1.04 4.24
C VAL A 96 3.03 0.29 4.91
N GLY A 97 3.87 0.29 5.93
CA GLY A 97 4.37 1.49 6.59
C GLY A 97 5.49 2.23 5.85
N GLY A 98 5.86 1.75 4.67
CA GLY A 98 6.93 2.34 3.87
C GLY A 98 8.33 2.06 4.40
N GLU A 99 8.50 1.03 5.22
CA GLU A 99 9.82 0.58 5.66
C GLU A 99 10.58 -0.06 4.49
N ASP A 100 11.89 0.16 4.43
CA ASP A 100 12.77 -0.65 3.61
C ASP A 100 13.10 -1.99 4.31
N ALA A 101 13.81 -2.86 3.59
CA ALA A 101 14.13 -4.20 4.09
C ALA A 101 15.06 -4.17 5.31
N THR A 102 15.91 -3.15 5.45
CA THR A 102 16.84 -2.99 6.58
C THR A 102 16.08 -2.58 7.83
N VAL A 103 15.22 -1.56 7.72
CA VAL A 103 14.36 -1.10 8.83
C VAL A 103 13.41 -2.22 9.28
N THR A 104 12.81 -2.94 8.33
CA THR A 104 11.94 -4.09 8.65
C THR A 104 12.73 -5.21 9.35
N ALA A 105 13.96 -5.47 8.92
CA ALA A 105 14.82 -6.50 9.48
C ALA A 105 15.21 -6.18 10.92
N GLU A 106 15.65 -4.95 11.17
CA GLU A 106 15.98 -4.46 12.51
C GLU A 106 14.78 -4.55 13.45
N ARG A 107 13.62 -4.04 13.03
CA ARG A 107 12.38 -4.07 13.83
C ARG A 107 11.93 -5.49 14.19
N LEU A 108 12.21 -6.47 13.34
CA LEU A 108 11.78 -7.86 13.52
C LEU A 108 12.87 -8.78 14.07
N GLY A 109 14.10 -8.29 14.28
CA GLY A 109 15.23 -9.13 14.67
C GLY A 109 15.59 -10.19 13.61
N LEU A 110 15.43 -9.86 12.32
CA LEU A 110 15.69 -10.76 11.20
C LEU A 110 16.92 -10.31 10.41
N ALA A 111 17.48 -11.22 9.61
CA ALA A 111 18.44 -10.82 8.58
C ALA A 111 17.72 -10.10 7.42
N VAL A 112 18.37 -9.10 6.82
CA VAL A 112 17.84 -8.36 5.66
C VAL A 112 17.48 -9.30 4.51
N ASN A 113 18.28 -10.35 4.29
CA ASN A 113 17.99 -11.33 3.25
C ASN A 113 16.71 -12.13 3.55
N THR A 114 16.47 -12.48 4.81
CA THR A 114 15.23 -13.14 5.25
C THR A 114 14.01 -12.27 4.95
N VAL A 115 14.08 -10.96 5.22
CA VAL A 115 13.00 -10.02 4.88
C VAL A 115 12.74 -9.99 3.37
N LYS A 116 13.78 -10.00 2.54
CA LYS A 116 13.64 -10.06 1.07
C LYS A 116 12.94 -11.35 0.63
N THR A 117 13.36 -12.50 1.17
CA THR A 117 12.74 -13.82 0.89
C THR A 117 11.28 -13.88 1.35
N TYR A 118 10.99 -13.35 2.54
CA TYR A 118 9.62 -13.28 3.07
C TYR A 118 8.76 -12.34 2.23
N THR A 119 9.31 -11.21 1.79
CA THR A 119 8.60 -10.32 0.86
C THR A 119 8.24 -11.04 -0.43
N GLN A 120 9.17 -11.76 -1.06
CA GLN A 120 8.87 -12.55 -2.27
C GLN A 120 7.81 -13.62 -2.02
N THR A 121 7.87 -14.29 -0.88
CA THR A 121 6.88 -15.31 -0.48
C THR A 121 5.50 -14.68 -0.27
N VAL A 122 5.43 -13.51 0.37
CA VAL A 122 4.19 -12.73 0.53
C VAL A 122 3.63 -12.35 -0.83
N LEU A 123 4.44 -11.78 -1.74
CA LEU A 123 4.00 -11.40 -3.08
C LEU A 123 3.40 -12.60 -3.82
N ARG A 124 4.10 -13.73 -3.84
CA ARG A 124 3.64 -14.97 -4.47
C ARG A 124 2.34 -15.50 -3.86
N THR A 125 2.25 -15.52 -2.52
CA THR A 125 1.07 -16.02 -1.81
C THR A 125 -0.16 -15.17 -2.11
N LEU A 126 0.02 -13.85 -2.13
CA LEU A 126 -1.04 -12.90 -2.48
C LEU A 126 -1.34 -12.83 -3.99
N GLY A 127 -0.53 -13.44 -4.85
CA GLY A 127 -0.63 -13.25 -6.29
C GLY A 127 -0.24 -11.84 -6.76
N ALA A 128 0.43 -11.06 -5.90
CA ALA A 128 0.90 -9.72 -6.25
C ALA A 128 2.18 -9.82 -7.10
N ARG A 129 2.24 -9.04 -8.18
CA ARG A 129 3.41 -8.88 -9.04
C ARG A 129 4.33 -7.75 -8.59
N SER A 130 3.84 -6.86 -7.74
CA SER A 130 4.61 -5.73 -7.21
C SER A 130 4.31 -5.44 -5.75
N ARG A 131 5.22 -4.70 -5.11
CA ARG A 131 5.05 -4.24 -3.71
C ARG A 131 3.86 -3.29 -3.57
N GLU A 132 3.60 -2.49 -4.60
CA GLU A 132 2.47 -1.56 -4.68
C GLU A 132 1.14 -2.31 -4.61
N GLN A 133 1.00 -3.37 -5.40
CA GLN A 133 -0.17 -4.25 -5.37
C GLN A 133 -0.34 -4.90 -4.00
N ALA A 134 0.73 -5.52 -3.48
CA ALA A 134 0.67 -6.19 -2.18
C ALA A 134 0.31 -5.25 -1.03
N SER A 135 0.83 -4.02 -1.03
CA SER A 135 0.58 -3.05 0.03
C SER A 135 -0.85 -2.54 0.02
N ALA A 136 -1.40 -2.23 -1.16
CA ALA A 136 -2.81 -1.88 -1.28
C ALA A 136 -3.73 -3.07 -0.94
N ALA A 137 -3.39 -4.28 -1.41
CA ALA A 137 -4.14 -5.49 -1.11
C ALA A 137 -4.15 -5.82 0.39
N ALA A 138 -3.05 -5.59 1.10
CA ALA A 138 -2.96 -5.81 2.54
C ALA A 138 -3.96 -4.98 3.34
N VAL A 139 -4.17 -3.73 2.92
CA VAL A 139 -5.11 -2.79 3.56
C VAL A 139 -6.55 -3.11 3.17
N LEU A 140 -6.81 -3.33 1.87
CA LEU A 140 -8.15 -3.65 1.37
C LEU A 140 -8.66 -5.00 1.87
N GLY A 141 -7.77 -5.99 1.96
CA GLY A 141 -8.03 -7.35 2.42
C GLY A 141 -7.89 -7.53 3.93
N ASP A 142 -7.74 -6.44 4.69
CA ASP A 142 -7.73 -6.49 6.15
C ASP A 142 -6.64 -7.39 6.77
N LEU A 143 -5.53 -7.59 6.03
CA LEU A 143 -4.39 -8.38 6.48
C LEU A 143 -3.57 -7.65 7.55
N VAL A 144 -3.56 -6.32 7.48
CA VAL A 144 -2.90 -5.45 8.45
C VAL A 144 -3.87 -4.40 8.99
N PRO A 145 -3.72 -3.97 10.25
CA PRO A 145 -4.48 -2.86 10.80
C PRO A 145 -4.01 -1.53 10.21
N LEU A 146 -4.88 -0.52 10.18
CA LEU A 146 -4.59 0.79 9.58
C LEU A 146 -3.40 1.50 10.24
N ARG A 147 -3.12 1.27 11.53
CA ARG A 147 -1.90 1.76 12.20
C ARG A 147 -0.59 1.41 11.46
N ALA A 148 -0.60 0.35 10.64
CA ALA A 148 0.56 -0.02 9.83
C ALA A 148 0.90 1.05 8.78
N LEU A 149 -0.07 1.91 8.40
CA LEU A 149 0.13 3.02 7.47
C LEU A 149 0.93 4.19 8.07
N GLY A 150 1.25 4.13 9.37
CA GLY A 150 2.04 5.14 10.05
C GLY A 150 1.25 5.94 11.10
N VAL A 151 1.87 7.02 11.57
CA VAL A 151 1.37 7.84 12.68
C VAL A 151 0.02 8.48 12.30
N GLY A 152 -0.91 8.54 13.27
CA GLY A 152 -2.24 9.12 13.09
C GLY A 152 -3.30 8.14 12.57
N TRP A 153 -2.92 6.95 12.12
CA TRP A 153 -3.88 5.94 11.68
C TRP A 153 -4.37 5.04 12.83
N PRO A 154 -5.67 4.69 12.86
CA PRO A 154 -6.26 3.94 13.96
C PRO A 154 -5.82 2.47 13.97
N ALA A 155 -5.80 1.84 15.15
CA ALA A 155 -5.40 0.45 15.31
C ALA A 155 -6.47 -0.58 14.87
N VAL A 156 -7.39 -0.20 13.98
CA VAL A 156 -8.48 -1.04 13.47
C VAL A 156 -8.25 -1.43 12.02
N LYS A 157 -8.91 -2.50 11.59
CA LYS A 157 -9.00 -2.93 10.18
C LYS A 157 -9.90 -1.99 9.35
N LEU A 158 -9.71 -1.95 8.04
CA LEU A 158 -10.43 -1.02 7.16
C LEU A 158 -11.93 -1.35 7.11
N SER A 159 -12.30 -2.63 7.05
CA SER A 159 -13.72 -3.04 7.05
C SER A 159 -14.47 -2.53 8.29
N ARG A 160 -13.87 -2.68 9.47
CA ARG A 160 -14.44 -2.22 10.75
C ARG A 160 -14.64 -0.71 10.77
N LEU A 161 -13.71 0.03 10.18
CA LEU A 161 -13.82 1.48 10.09
C LEU A 161 -14.91 1.92 9.11
N ARG A 162 -15.12 1.17 8.01
CA ARG A 162 -16.24 1.40 7.07
C ARG A 162 -17.60 1.07 7.70
N GLN A 163 -17.69 0.01 8.49
CA GLN A 163 -18.92 -0.36 9.21
C GLN A 163 -19.34 0.73 10.21
N ARG A 164 -18.38 1.29 10.97
CA ARG A 164 -18.65 2.40 11.89
C ARG A 164 -19.17 3.65 11.19
N ALA A 165 -18.62 3.99 10.03
CA ALA A 165 -19.05 5.16 9.26
C ALA A 165 -20.45 5.00 8.63
N LYS A 166 -20.95 3.76 8.47
CA LYS A 166 -22.32 3.50 7.98
C LYS A 166 -23.37 3.47 9.10
N ALA A 167 -22.93 3.36 10.35
CA ALA A 167 -23.79 3.25 11.53
C ALA A 167 -24.07 4.60 12.20
N CYS A 168 -23.39 5.67 11.75
CA CYS A 168 -23.64 7.06 12.11
C CYS A 168 -24.37 7.75 10.96
#